data_AF-A0A2G5T6N8-F1
#
_entry.id   AF-A0A2G5T6N8-F1
#
_cell.length_a   1.000
_cell.length_b   1.000
_cell.length_c   1.000
_cell.angle_alpha   90.00
_cell.angle_beta   90.00
_cell.angle_gamma   90.00
#
_symmetry.space_group_name_H-M   'P 1'
#
loop_
_entity.id
_entity.type
_entity.pdbx_description
1 polymer ?
#
loop_
_entity_poly.entity_id
_entity_poly.type
_entity_poly.pdbx_seq_one_letter_code
_entity_poly.pdbx_strand_id
1 'polypeptide(L)'
;MVTFNVMECDFEHMERIGRAHPDTMFVKVLMKCIADIAHELLRIYNFTQHLGTDQSKFLELQSMITRVNPNMILSTDQLRSICRTANPSDYQYVSFPDLDRNLNFREL
;
A
#
# COMPACT_ATOMS: atom_id res chain seq x y z
N MET A 1 12.71 2.84 0.44
CA MET A 1 12.97 1.39 0.47
C MET A 1 12.80 0.81 1.87
N VAL A 2 13.51 1.29 2.91
CA VAL A 2 13.36 0.76 4.28
C VAL A 2 11.91 0.70 4.77
N THR A 3 11.16 1.80 4.67
CA THR A 3 9.74 1.84 5.07
C THR A 3 8.84 0.89 4.29
N PHE A 4 9.11 0.69 2.99
CA PHE A 4 8.34 -0.23 2.14
C PHE A 4 8.55 -1.69 2.56
N ASN A 5 9.79 -2.06 2.86
CA ASN A 5 10.13 -3.40 3.36
C ASN A 5 9.52 -3.66 4.76
N VAL A 6 9.46 -2.63 5.62
CA VAL A 6 8.77 -2.74 6.92
C VAL A 6 7.28 -3.00 6.72
N MET A 7 6.63 -2.28 5.79
CA MET A 7 5.22 -2.51 5.45
C MET A 7 4.97 -3.91 4.89
N GLU A 8 5.89 -4.45 4.08
CA GLU A 8 5.85 -5.83 3.59
C GLU A 8 5.90 -6.84 4.76
N CYS A 9 6.83 -6.66 5.69
CA CYS A 9 6.92 -7.49 6.89
C CYS A 9 5.66 -7.42 7.78
N ASP A 10 5.11 -6.22 7.97
CA ASP A 10 3.87 -6.03 8.72
C ASP A 10 2.69 -6.72 8.03
N PHE A 11 2.64 -6.65 6.69
CA PHE A 11 1.64 -7.34 5.88
C PHE A 11 1.73 -8.86 6.03
N GLU A 12 2.92 -9.44 5.92
CA GLU A 12 3.15 -10.88 6.12
C GLU A 12 2.75 -11.33 7.54
N HIS A 13 3.00 -10.49 8.55
CA HIS A 13 2.58 -10.79 9.91
C HIS A 13 1.06 -10.85 10.03
N MET A 14 0.36 -9.89 9.42
CA MET A 14 -1.10 -9.89 9.36
C MET A 14 -1.67 -11.04 8.55
N GLU A 15 -1.03 -11.48 7.47
CA GLU A 15 -1.42 -12.70 6.75
C GLU A 15 -1.41 -13.92 7.67
N ARG A 16 -0.37 -14.07 8.50
CA ARG A 16 -0.29 -15.18 9.45
C ARG A 16 -1.44 -15.13 10.46
N ILE A 17 -1.76 -13.94 10.98
CA ILE A 17 -2.90 -13.74 11.88
C ILE A 17 -4.21 -14.07 11.15
N GLY A 18 -4.38 -13.59 9.91
CA GLY A 18 -5.58 -13.81 9.10
C GLY A 18 -5.81 -15.28 8.77
N ARG A 19 -4.74 -16.05 8.54
CA ARG A 19 -4.81 -17.52 8.35
C ARG A 19 -5.18 -18.24 9.65
N ALA A 20 -4.68 -17.80 10.79
CA ALA A 20 -5.01 -18.36 12.09
C ALA A 20 -6.44 -18.02 12.55
N HIS A 21 -6.95 -16.85 12.13
CA HIS A 21 -8.27 -16.33 12.52
C HIS A 21 -9.04 -15.80 11.31
N PRO A 22 -9.56 -16.68 10.42
CA PRO A 22 -10.14 -16.30 9.13
C PRO A 22 -11.38 -15.41 9.20
N ASP A 23 -12.09 -15.44 10.33
CA ASP A 23 -13.28 -14.62 10.59
C ASP A 23 -12.94 -13.20 11.05
N THR A 24 -11.65 -12.87 11.20
CA THR A 24 -11.20 -11.57 11.71
C THR A 24 -11.22 -10.52 10.60
N MET A 25 -12.39 -9.89 10.42
CA MET A 25 -12.58 -8.82 9.44
C MET A 25 -11.60 -7.66 9.65
N PHE A 26 -11.26 -7.35 10.91
CA PHE A 26 -10.34 -6.27 11.25
C PHE A 26 -8.97 -6.43 10.60
N VAL A 27 -8.40 -7.64 10.62
CA VAL A 27 -7.10 -7.93 10.03
C VAL A 27 -7.15 -7.78 8.52
N LYS A 28 -8.23 -8.27 7.88
CA LYS A 28 -8.44 -8.14 6.44
C LYS A 28 -8.55 -6.67 5.99
N VAL A 29 -9.29 -5.86 6.74
CA VAL A 29 -9.40 -4.42 6.48
C VAL A 29 -8.04 -3.73 6.64
N LEU A 30 -7.31 -4.04 7.71
CA LEU A 30 -5.98 -3.46 7.94
C LEU A 30 -4.97 -3.85 6.87
N MET A 31 -4.94 -5.12 6.45
CA MET A 31 -4.14 -5.60 5.32
C MET A 31 -4.44 -4.80 4.05
N LYS A 32 -5.72 -4.57 3.74
CA LYS A 32 -6.11 -3.77 2.57
C LYS A 32 -5.58 -2.34 2.66
N CYS A 33 -5.70 -1.69 3.81
CA CYS A 33 -5.17 -0.33 4.00
C CYS A 33 -3.66 -0.27 3.74
N ILE A 34 -2.89 -1.23 4.27
CA ILE A 34 -1.44 -1.28 4.06
C ILE A 34 -1.11 -1.53 2.59
N ALA A 35 -1.79 -2.48 1.94
CA ALA A 35 -1.59 -2.79 0.53
C ALA A 35 -1.92 -1.58 -0.38
N ASP A 36 -3.02 -0.88 -0.13
CA ASP A 36 -3.44 0.29 -0.92
C ASP A 36 -2.40 1.43 -0.81
N ILE A 37 -1.85 1.68 0.38
CA ILE A 37 -0.76 2.66 0.57
C ILE A 37 0.52 2.20 -0.13
N ALA A 38 0.89 0.92 0.00
CA ALA A 38 2.07 0.36 -0.65
C ALA A 38 1.96 0.48 -2.18
N HIS A 39 0.78 0.25 -2.76
CA HIS A 39 0.54 0.40 -4.19
C HIS A 39 0.76 1.83 -4.66
N GLU A 40 0.24 2.83 -3.95
CA GLU A 40 0.46 4.24 -4.31
C GLU A 40 1.93 4.64 -4.17
N LEU A 41 2.63 4.17 -3.12
CA LEU A 41 4.07 4.41 -2.96
C LEU A 41 4.88 3.76 -4.09
N LEU A 42 4.57 2.53 -4.47
CA LEU A 42 5.23 1.83 -5.57
C LEU A 42 4.96 2.53 -6.90
N ARG A 43 3.73 2.99 -7.13
CA ARG A 43 3.35 3.75 -8.32
C ARG A 43 4.15 5.05 -8.43
N ILE A 44 4.30 5.79 -7.33
CA ILE A 44 5.15 6.99 -7.27
C ILE A 44 6.61 6.61 -7.56
N TYR A 45 7.13 5.58 -6.90
CA TYR A 45 8.49 5.12 -7.12
C TYR A 45 8.76 4.79 -8.59
N ASN A 46 7.91 3.97 -9.21
CA ASN A 46 8.03 3.61 -10.62
C ASN A 46 7.89 4.82 -11.55
N PHE A 47 7.02 5.78 -11.22
CA PHE A 47 6.89 7.02 -11.97
C PHE A 47 8.18 7.86 -11.90
N THR A 48 8.81 7.96 -10.71
CA THR A 48 10.06 8.71 -10.55
C THR A 48 11.22 8.13 -11.35
N GLN A 49 11.26 6.80 -11.57
CA GLN A 49 12.26 6.17 -12.44
C GLN A 49 12.19 6.65 -13.90
N HIS A 50 11.02 7.14 -14.35
CA HIS A 50 10.76 7.54 -15.74
C HIS A 50 10.45 9.04 -15.89
N LEU A 51 10.73 9.82 -14.84
CA LEU A 51 10.35 11.24 -14.73
C LEU A 51 11.04 12.10 -15.80
N GLY A 52 12.33 11.88 -16.05
CA GLY A 52 13.12 12.74 -16.94
C GLY A 52 13.12 14.20 -16.48
N THR A 53 13.17 15.14 -17.42
CA THR A 53 13.19 16.60 -17.16
C THR A 53 11.92 17.32 -17.62
N ASP A 54 10.84 16.59 -17.92
CA ASP A 54 9.61 17.16 -18.47
C ASP A 54 8.77 17.82 -17.38
N GLN A 55 8.50 19.12 -17.52
CA GLN A 55 7.69 19.89 -16.58
C GLN A 55 6.28 19.30 -16.37
N SER A 56 5.67 18.73 -17.41
CA SER A 56 4.34 18.10 -17.31
C SER A 56 4.37 16.87 -16.40
N LYS A 57 5.43 16.06 -16.48
CA LYS A 57 5.63 14.91 -15.60
C LYS A 57 5.91 15.33 -14.15
N PHE A 58 6.58 16.46 -13.93
CA PHE A 58 6.74 17.01 -12.57
C PHE A 58 5.40 17.43 -11.95
N LEU A 59 4.49 18.03 -12.72
CA LEU A 59 3.14 18.35 -12.26
C LEU A 59 2.32 17.09 -11.96
N GLU A 60 2.46 16.05 -12.77
CA GLU A 60 1.83 14.75 -12.52
C GLU A 60 2.37 14.09 -11.25
N LEU A 61 3.69 14.10 -11.05
CA LEU A 61 4.32 13.61 -9.82
C LEU A 61 3.81 14.37 -8.59
N GLN A 62 3.71 15.70 -8.68
CA GLN A 62 3.15 16.52 -7.61
C GLN A 62 1.70 16.10 -7.29
N SER A 63 0.89 15.87 -8.31
CA SER A 63 -0.48 15.36 -8.15
C SER A 63 -0.53 13.96 -7.53
N MET A 64 0.43 13.09 -7.83
CA MET A 64 0.53 11.76 -7.22
C MET A 64 0.92 11.86 -5.75
N ILE A 65 1.92 12.68 -5.41
CA ILE A 65 2.37 12.87 -4.04
C ILE A 65 1.28 13.49 -3.17
N THR A 66 0.50 14.45 -3.68
CA THR A 66 -0.60 15.06 -2.91
C THR A 66 -1.75 14.08 -2.63
N ARG A 67 -1.89 13.01 -3.42
CA ARG A 67 -2.84 11.92 -3.13
C ARG A 67 -2.39 11.09 -1.94
N VAL A 68 -1.08 10.94 -1.71
CA VAL A 68 -0.55 10.29 -0.49
C VAL A 68 -0.73 11.23 0.68
N ASN A 69 -1.80 10.99 1.43
CA ASN A 69 -2.17 11.83 2.56
C ASN A 69 -2.24 11.01 3.86
N PRO A 70 -1.97 11.61 5.03
CA PRO A 70 -2.03 10.90 6.31
C PRO A 70 -3.39 10.28 6.63
N ASN A 71 -4.49 10.78 6.04
CA ASN A 71 -5.83 10.23 6.26
C ASN A 71 -6.04 8.88 5.55
N MET A 72 -5.09 8.43 4.74
CA MET A 72 -5.04 7.05 4.25
C MET A 72 -4.71 6.05 5.37
N ILE A 73 -4.06 6.52 6.45
CA ILE A 73 -3.87 5.73 7.67
C ILE A 73 -5.14 5.88 8.51
N LEU A 74 -6.02 4.91 8.41
CA LEU A 74 -7.27 4.91 9.14
C LEU A 74 -7.02 4.73 10.63
N SER A 75 -7.74 5.51 11.44
CA SER A 75 -7.76 5.30 12.89
C SER A 75 -8.43 3.96 13.24
N THR A 76 -8.17 3.45 14.44
CA THR A 76 -8.81 2.23 14.92
C THR A 76 -10.34 2.32 14.92
N ASP A 77 -10.89 3.51 15.18
CA ASP A 77 -12.35 3.72 15.16
C ASP A 77 -12.91 3.71 13.74
N GLN A 78 -12.20 4.29 12.78
CA GLN A 78 -12.56 4.21 11.36
C GLN A 78 -12.52 2.76 10.86
N LEU A 79 -11.46 2.01 11.20
CA LEU A 79 -11.32 0.59 10.88
C LEU A 79 -12.48 -0.24 11.46
N ARG A 80 -12.84 -0.01 12.73
CA ARG A 80 -13.99 -0.69 13.36
C ARG A 80 -15.31 -0.33 12.67
N SER A 81 -15.49 0.92 12.27
CA SER A 81 -16.68 1.34 11.53
C SER A 81 -16.81 0.59 10.21
N ILE A 82 -15.71 0.51 9.44
CA ILE A 82 -15.66 -0.25 8.18
C ILE A 82 -16.00 -1.72 8.42
N CYS A 83 -15.42 -2.35 9.44
CA CYS A 83 -15.70 -3.75 9.76
C CYS A 83 -17.18 -4.07 10.00
N ARG A 84 -17.99 -3.09 10.44
CA ARG A 84 -19.42 -3.28 10.69
C ARG A 84 -20.27 -3.28 9.42
N THR A 85 -19.81 -2.62 8.37
CA THR A 85 -20.57 -2.41 7.12
C THR A 85 -19.93 -3.06 5.89
N ALA A 86 -18.69 -3.50 6.00
CA ALA A 86 -17.91 -4.07 4.91
C ALA A 86 -18.43 -5.45 4.49
N ASN A 87 -18.46 -5.69 3.18
CA ASN A 87 -18.72 -7.01 2.64
C ASN A 87 -17.43 -7.85 2.72
N PRO A 88 -17.45 -9.05 3.33
CA PRO A 88 -16.26 -9.92 3.41
C PRO A 88 -15.61 -10.22 2.05
N SER A 89 -16.39 -10.20 0.97
CA SER A 89 -15.93 -10.47 -0.39
C SER A 89 -14.91 -9.44 -0.89
N ASP A 90 -15.02 -8.18 -0.44
CA ASP A 90 -14.14 -7.08 -0.88
C ASP A 90 -12.69 -7.25 -0.38
N TYR A 91 -12.45 -8.20 0.51
CA TYR A 91 -11.17 -8.42 1.20
C TYR A 91 -10.63 -9.86 1.04
N GLN A 92 -11.18 -10.65 0.10
CA GLN A 92 -10.71 -12.02 -0.13
C GLN A 92 -9.34 -12.08 -0.83
N TYR A 93 -9.03 -11.10 -1.68
CA TYR A 93 -7.85 -11.12 -2.56
C TYR A 93 -6.96 -9.89 -2.35
N VAL A 94 -6.52 -9.68 -1.11
CA VAL A 94 -5.57 -8.61 -0.79
C VAL A 94 -4.16 -9.17 -0.86
N SER A 95 -3.31 -8.57 -1.69
CA SER A 95 -1.88 -8.90 -1.82
C SER A 95 -1.04 -7.64 -1.62
N PHE A 96 0.14 -7.79 -1.03
CA PHE A 96 1.12 -6.72 -1.01
C PHE A 96 1.75 -6.56 -2.41
N PRO A 97 2.01 -5.33 -2.89
CA PRO A 97 2.62 -5.13 -4.19
C PRO A 97 4.08 -5.59 -4.23
N ASP A 98 4.43 -6.34 -5.27
CA ASP A 98 5.80 -6.74 -5.53
C ASP A 98 6.62 -5.54 -6.04
N LEU A 99 7.69 -5.23 -5.32
CA LEU A 99 8.73 -4.37 -5.83
C LEU A 99 9.57 -5.18 -6.83
N ASP A 100 9.72 -4.72 -8.07
CA ASP A 100 10.63 -5.37 -9.01
C ASP A 100 12.08 -5.13 -8.57
N ARG A 101 12.62 -6.11 -7.84
CA ARG A 101 13.98 -6.08 -7.29
C ARG A 101 15.06 -6.26 -8.38
N ASN A 102 14.68 -6.50 -9.64
CA ASN A 102 15.61 -6.68 -10.76
C ASN A 102 15.97 -5.38 -11.50
N LEU A 103 15.50 -4.22 -11.02
CA LEU A 103 15.95 -2.92 -11.51
C LEU A 103 17.40 -2.68 -11.07
N ASN A 104 18.33 -3.22 -11.86
CA ASN A 104 19.76 -2.97 -11.74
C ASN A 104 20.00 -1.46 -11.66
N PHE A 105 20.57 -1.02 -10.54
CA PHE A 105 21.24 0.27 -10.44
C PHE A 105 22.36 0.27 -11.47
N ARG A 106 22.10 0.82 -12.66
CA ARG A 106 23.18 1.36 -13.48
C ARG A 106 23.65 2.60 -12.74
N GLU A 107 24.66 2.41 -11.90
CA GLU A 107 25.51 3.50 -11.42
C GLU A 107 25.95 4.30 -12.66
N LEU A 108 25.57 5.57 -12.69
CA LEU A 108 26.05 6.58 -13.62
C LEU A 108 27.12 7.41 -12.93
#